data_AF-A0A6I1KB11-F1
#
_entry.id   AF-A0A6I1KB11-F1
#
_cell.length_a   1.000
_cell.length_b   1.000
_cell.length_c   1.000
_cell.angle_alpha   90.00
_cell.angle_beta   90.00
_cell.angle_gamma   90.00
#
_symmetry.space_group_name_H-M   'P 1'
#
loop_
_entity.id
_entity.type
_entity.pdbx_description
1 polymer ?
#
loop_
_entity_poly.entity_id
_entity_poly.type
_entity_poly.pdbx_seq_one_letter_code
_entity_poly.pdbx_strand_id
1 'polypeptide(L)'
;MTQNAKAKTFFIVYVPALALSYLIAFFGHFFGGSTDLSARSIWACFLAIGTWIFTLPFLIGFVCLVGVFCERRQSHSTVWRSFMTSIAIIAIGCLWISHQFMLTTPKARFEKLVITPIPKSAKIARQGGLVTMDSEFWVLQFKIAKDEFLQLVNESRFVKEAKDHDLERWRKLIEMNAGISPDFTGNWTTYLLKEGRKERRLFFNESSEDAFFVLTVRP
;
A
#
# COMPACT_ATOMS: atom_id res chain seq x y z
N MET A 1 12.13 -37.25 -27.93
CA MET A 1 10.70 -36.99 -27.64
C MET A 1 10.35 -36.78 -26.15
N THR A 2 11.25 -36.98 -25.19
CA THR A 2 10.92 -36.98 -23.74
C THR A 2 11.02 -35.62 -23.02
N GLN A 3 11.61 -34.59 -23.65
CA GLN A 3 11.81 -33.27 -23.02
C GLN A 3 10.52 -32.43 -23.00
N ASN A 4 9.68 -32.55 -24.04
CA ASN A 4 8.38 -31.87 -24.11
C ASN A 4 7.35 -32.40 -23.10
N ALA A 5 7.47 -33.67 -22.70
CA ALA A 5 6.57 -34.26 -21.71
C ALA A 5 6.81 -33.69 -20.30
N LYS A 6 8.08 -33.50 -19.92
CA LYS A 6 8.45 -32.96 -18.59
C LYS A 6 8.07 -31.49 -18.42
N ALA A 7 8.19 -30.68 -19.47
CA ALA A 7 7.77 -29.28 -19.43
C ALA A 7 6.24 -29.15 -19.28
N LYS A 8 5.45 -30.01 -19.93
CA LYS A 8 3.99 -30.04 -19.79
C LYS A 8 3.53 -30.36 -18.37
N THR A 9 4.13 -31.36 -17.71
CA THR A 9 3.72 -31.74 -16.35
C THR A 9 4.00 -30.64 -15.33
N PHE A 10 5.14 -29.93 -15.46
CA PHE A 10 5.45 -28.79 -14.59
C PHE A 10 4.41 -27.68 -14.74
N PHE A 11 4.08 -27.30 -15.98
CA PHE A 11 3.11 -26.24 -16.26
C PHE A 11 1.68 -26.60 -15.78
N ILE A 12 1.26 -27.85 -15.96
CA ILE A 12 -0.11 -28.28 -15.63
C ILE A 12 -0.35 -28.38 -14.13
N VAL A 13 0.66 -28.66 -13.31
CA VAL A 13 0.47 -28.84 -11.86
C VAL A 13 0.81 -27.56 -11.08
N TYR A 14 1.93 -26.92 -11.41
CA TYR A 14 2.38 -25.76 -10.63
C TYR A 14 1.57 -24.50 -10.91
N VAL A 15 1.21 -24.25 -12.17
CA VAL A 15 0.51 -23.00 -12.53
C VAL A 15 -0.89 -22.95 -11.90
N PRO A 16 -1.71 -24.01 -11.95
CA PRO A 16 -3.02 -23.99 -11.30
C PRO A 16 -2.93 -23.98 -9.78
N ALA A 17 -1.96 -24.67 -9.18
CA ALA A 17 -1.76 -24.65 -7.74
C ALA A 17 -1.38 -23.25 -7.23
N LEU A 18 -0.52 -22.54 -7.97
CA LEU A 18 -0.09 -21.17 -7.65
C LEU A 18 -1.21 -20.16 -7.92
N ALA A 19 -2.00 -20.36 -8.97
CA ALA A 19 -3.20 -19.56 -9.21
C ALA A 19 -4.27 -19.78 -8.12
N LEU A 20 -4.49 -21.02 -7.68
CA LEU A 20 -5.47 -21.36 -6.66
C LEU A 20 -5.07 -20.83 -5.28
N SER A 21 -3.78 -20.94 -4.90
CA SER A 21 -3.30 -20.37 -3.64
C SER A 21 -3.38 -18.84 -3.64
N TYR A 22 -3.09 -18.19 -4.77
CA TYR A 22 -3.33 -16.75 -4.94
C TYR A 22 -4.80 -16.39 -4.78
N LEU A 23 -5.71 -17.13 -5.43
CA LEU A 23 -7.15 -16.89 -5.35
C LEU A 23 -7.67 -17.08 -3.92
N ILE A 24 -7.26 -18.15 -3.22
CA ILE A 24 -7.67 -18.41 -1.83
C ILE A 24 -7.16 -17.30 -0.89
N ALA A 25 -5.92 -16.85 -1.06
CA ALA A 25 -5.35 -15.75 -0.27
C ALA A 25 -6.06 -14.41 -0.55
N PHE A 26 -6.39 -14.15 -1.83
CA PHE A 26 -7.08 -12.94 -2.27
C PHE A 26 -8.54 -12.89 -1.76
N PHE A 27 -9.28 -13.99 -1.88
CA PHE A 27 -10.68 -14.06 -1.47
C PHE A 27 -10.87 -14.32 0.03
N GLY A 28 -9.97 -15.04 0.70
CA GLY A 28 -10.02 -15.25 2.14
C GLY A 28 -9.97 -13.93 2.92
N HIS A 29 -9.25 -12.94 2.39
CA HIS A 29 -9.18 -11.62 3.01
C HIS A 29 -10.39 -10.72 2.71
N PHE A 30 -11.22 -11.08 1.71
CA PHE A 30 -12.49 -10.41 1.43
C PHE A 30 -13.46 -10.51 2.62
N PHE A 31 -13.35 -11.58 3.43
CA PHE A 31 -14.14 -11.77 4.65
C PHE A 31 -13.62 -11.00 5.87
N GLY A 32 -12.40 -10.44 5.81
CA GLY A 32 -11.72 -9.78 6.94
C GLY A 32 -11.98 -8.27 7.09
N GLY A 33 -12.81 -7.66 6.24
CA GLY A 33 -13.33 -6.31 6.46
C GLY A 33 -12.45 -5.11 6.03
N SER A 34 -11.23 -5.31 5.51
CA SER A 34 -10.46 -4.19 4.91
C SER A 34 -10.95 -3.90 3.49
N THR A 35 -11.27 -2.65 3.14
CA THR A 35 -11.78 -2.26 1.80
C THR A 35 -10.69 -1.80 0.83
N ASP A 36 -9.47 -1.59 1.32
CA ASP A 36 -8.34 -1.07 0.52
C ASP A 36 -7.73 -2.18 -0.37
N LEU A 37 -7.86 -2.02 -1.68
CA LEU A 37 -7.32 -2.95 -2.70
C LEU A 37 -5.79 -3.09 -2.58
N SER A 38 -5.08 -2.03 -2.19
CA SER A 38 -3.62 -2.04 -2.05
C SER A 38 -3.19 -2.89 -0.85
N ALA A 39 -3.87 -2.73 0.29
CA ALA A 39 -3.67 -3.55 1.47
C ALA A 39 -4.02 -5.02 1.20
N ARG A 40 -5.12 -5.29 0.49
CA ARG A 40 -5.52 -6.66 0.09
C ARG A 40 -4.47 -7.32 -0.80
N SER A 41 -3.91 -6.58 -1.75
CA SER A 41 -2.87 -7.08 -2.65
C SER A 41 -1.58 -7.41 -1.90
N ILE A 42 -1.18 -6.56 -0.94
CA ILE A 42 0.01 -6.80 -0.11
C ILE A 42 -0.18 -8.04 0.78
N TRP A 43 -1.34 -8.17 1.44
CA TRP A 43 -1.65 -9.33 2.27
C TRP A 43 -1.80 -10.62 1.47
N ALA A 44 -2.41 -10.57 0.29
CA ALA A 44 -2.48 -11.72 -0.62
C ALA A 44 -1.08 -12.18 -1.04
N CYS A 45 -0.16 -11.25 -1.34
CA CYS A 45 1.24 -11.58 -1.62
C CYS A 45 1.95 -12.16 -0.39
N PHE A 46 1.73 -11.61 0.81
CA PHE A 46 2.31 -12.14 2.04
C PHE A 46 1.86 -13.59 2.32
N LEU A 47 0.56 -13.85 2.17
CA LEU A 47 -0.03 -15.18 2.33
C LEU A 47 0.43 -16.15 1.23
N ALA A 48 0.56 -15.68 -0.02
CA ALA A 48 1.08 -16.48 -1.11
C ALA A 48 2.54 -16.89 -0.87
N ILE A 49 3.40 -15.97 -0.40
CA ILE A 49 4.79 -16.28 -0.04
C ILE A 49 4.84 -17.22 1.17
N GLY A 50 4.05 -16.94 2.21
CA GLY A 50 3.97 -17.79 3.40
C GLY A 50 3.54 -19.21 3.06
N THR A 51 2.45 -19.37 2.31
CA THR A 51 1.99 -20.68 1.82
C THR A 51 3.02 -21.35 0.93
N TRP A 52 3.80 -20.61 0.15
CA TRP A 52 4.90 -21.18 -0.65
C TRP A 52 6.02 -21.77 0.20
N ILE A 53 6.41 -21.10 1.29
CA ILE A 53 7.41 -21.61 2.25
C ILE A 53 6.95 -22.93 2.87
N PHE A 54 5.66 -23.04 3.22
CA PHE A 54 5.11 -24.25 3.82
C PHE A 54 4.85 -25.37 2.81
N THR A 55 4.52 -25.05 1.56
CA THR A 55 4.22 -26.05 0.53
C THR A 55 5.46 -26.58 -0.17
N LEU A 56 6.57 -25.83 -0.20
CA LEU A 56 7.84 -26.25 -0.82
C LEU A 56 8.35 -27.61 -0.34
N PRO A 57 8.42 -27.87 0.99
CA PRO A 57 8.93 -29.14 1.51
C PRO A 57 8.06 -30.32 1.11
N PHE A 58 6.73 -30.15 1.10
CA PHE A 58 5.79 -31.19 0.65
C PHE A 58 5.93 -31.45 -0.84
N LEU A 59 6.16 -30.41 -1.63
CA LEU A 59 6.29 -30.54 -3.07
C LEU A 59 7.62 -31.22 -3.44
N ILE A 60 8.71 -30.88 -2.75
CA ILE A 60 10.00 -31.60 -2.84
C ILE A 60 9.82 -33.06 -2.39
N GLY A 61 9.15 -33.29 -1.25
CA GLY A 61 8.88 -34.62 -0.73
C GLY A 61 8.04 -35.48 -1.68
N PHE A 62 7.00 -34.92 -2.28
CA PHE A 62 6.14 -35.58 -3.26
C PHE A 62 6.92 -35.92 -4.54
N VAL A 63 7.73 -34.99 -5.04
CA VAL A 63 8.60 -35.21 -6.21
C VAL A 63 9.60 -36.34 -5.95
N CYS A 64 10.19 -36.40 -4.75
CA CYS A 64 11.05 -37.49 -4.32
C CYS A 64 10.28 -38.83 -4.22
N LEU A 65 9.08 -38.82 -3.63
CA LEU A 65 8.24 -40.01 -3.44
C LEU A 65 7.81 -40.62 -4.77
N VAL A 66 7.39 -39.79 -5.73
CA VAL A 66 7.10 -40.23 -7.11
C VAL A 66 8.35 -40.78 -7.79
N GLY A 67 9.52 -40.17 -7.54
CA GLY A 67 10.80 -40.69 -8.05
C GLY A 67 11.13 -42.10 -7.55
N VAL A 68 10.85 -42.37 -6.27
CA VAL A 68 10.99 -43.70 -5.65
C VAL A 68 10.00 -44.69 -6.26
N PHE A 69 8.72 -44.31 -6.37
CA PHE A 69 7.67 -45.20 -6.88
C PHE A 69 7.78 -45.52 -8.38
N CYS A 70 8.31 -44.61 -9.19
CA CYS A 70 8.46 -44.83 -10.62
C CYS A 70 9.79 -45.51 -11.01
N GLU A 71 10.59 -45.99 -10.04
CA GLU A 71 11.97 -46.53 -10.23
C GLU A 71 12.88 -45.61 -11.07
N ARG A 72 12.51 -44.34 -11.18
CA ARG A 72 13.19 -43.37 -12.03
C ARG A 72 14.03 -42.51 -11.11
N ARG A 73 15.32 -42.83 -11.05
CA ARG A 73 16.32 -42.01 -10.34
C ARG A 73 16.22 -40.58 -10.85
N GLN A 74 15.56 -39.72 -10.09
CA GLN A 74 15.47 -38.31 -10.44
C GLN A 74 16.87 -37.74 -10.36
N SER A 75 17.33 -37.15 -11.46
CA SER A 75 18.61 -36.45 -11.46
C SER A 75 18.57 -35.35 -10.40
N HIS A 76 19.57 -35.32 -9.53
CA HIS A 76 19.83 -34.27 -8.55
C HIS A 76 19.68 -32.86 -9.14
N SER A 77 20.00 -32.70 -10.44
CA SER A 77 19.83 -31.46 -11.18
C SER A 77 18.40 -30.95 -11.26
N THR A 78 17.39 -31.82 -11.20
CA THR A 78 15.97 -31.47 -11.34
C THR A 78 15.44 -30.89 -10.03
N VAL A 79 15.77 -31.54 -8.90
CA VAL A 79 15.42 -31.06 -7.56
C VAL A 79 16.08 -29.70 -7.30
N TRP A 80 17.36 -29.58 -7.67
CA TRP A 80 18.10 -28.32 -7.52
C TRP A 80 17.50 -27.17 -8.34
N ARG A 81 17.05 -27.44 -9.58
CA ARG A 81 16.38 -26.43 -10.41
C ARG A 81 15.06 -25.96 -9.79
N SER A 82 14.23 -26.87 -9.30
CA SER A 82 12.96 -26.51 -8.64
C SER A 82 13.17 -25.70 -7.36
N PHE A 83 14.22 -26.03 -6.60
CA PHE A 83 14.61 -25.25 -5.42
C PHE A 83 15.04 -23.83 -5.80
N MET A 84 15.91 -23.68 -6.81
CA MET A 84 16.40 -22.37 -7.27
C MET A 84 15.29 -21.49 -7.84
N THR A 85 14.36 -22.05 -8.63
CA THR A 85 13.21 -21.28 -9.14
C THR A 85 12.32 -20.77 -8.01
N SER A 86 12.18 -21.57 -6.94
CA SER A 86 11.33 -21.19 -5.81
C SER A 86 11.95 -20.07 -4.98
N ILE A 87 13.27 -20.11 -4.76
CA ILE A 87 14.00 -19.01 -4.13
C ILE A 87 13.85 -17.72 -4.94
N ALA A 88 13.98 -17.80 -6.26
CA ALA A 88 13.84 -16.62 -7.12
C ALA A 88 12.45 -15.98 -7.01
N ILE A 89 11.38 -16.80 -6.99
CA ILE A 89 10.00 -16.32 -6.81
C ILE A 89 9.83 -15.63 -5.44
N ILE A 90 10.33 -16.25 -4.37
CA ILE A 90 10.27 -15.66 -3.03
C ILE A 90 11.04 -14.34 -2.98
N ALA A 91 12.25 -14.27 -3.56
CA ALA A 91 13.06 -13.06 -3.57
C ALA A 91 12.37 -11.91 -4.32
N ILE A 92 11.77 -12.17 -5.49
CA ILE A 92 11.01 -11.17 -6.24
C ILE A 92 9.78 -10.70 -5.43
N GLY A 93 9.07 -11.63 -4.80
CA GLY A 93 7.93 -11.30 -3.93
C GLY A 93 8.33 -10.41 -2.75
N CYS A 94 9.42 -10.75 -2.06
CA CYS A 94 9.96 -9.95 -0.96
C CYS A 94 10.41 -8.55 -1.40
N LEU A 95 11.08 -8.44 -2.55
CA LEU A 95 11.49 -7.15 -3.11
C LEU A 95 10.28 -6.27 -3.45
N TRP A 96 9.24 -6.86 -4.05
CA TRP A 96 8.03 -6.12 -4.39
C TRP A 96 7.27 -5.66 -3.15
N ILE A 97 7.15 -6.51 -2.13
CA ILE A 97 6.56 -6.15 -0.83
C ILE A 97 7.37 -5.03 -0.18
N SER A 98 8.69 -5.15 -0.14
CA SER A 98 9.57 -4.12 0.43
C SER A 98 9.41 -2.77 -0.28
N HIS A 99 9.29 -2.78 -1.61
CA HIS A 99 9.02 -1.58 -2.40
C HIS A 99 7.66 -0.93 -2.04
N GLN A 100 6.60 -1.73 -1.86
CA GLN A 100 5.29 -1.22 -1.43
C GLN A 100 5.34 -0.62 -0.01
N PHE A 101 6.07 -1.26 0.92
CA PHE A 101 6.27 -0.73 2.28
C PHE A 101 7.13 0.55 2.31
N MET A 102 8.12 0.67 1.43
CA MET A 102 8.92 1.89 1.29
C MET A 102 8.05 3.06 0.77
N LEU A 103 7.14 2.79 -0.18
CA LEU A 103 6.19 3.77 -0.72
C LEU A 103 5.07 4.17 0.26
N THR A 104 4.86 3.43 1.35
CA THR A 104 3.90 3.77 2.41
C THR A 104 4.52 4.54 3.58
N THR A 105 5.83 4.80 3.55
CA THR A 105 6.45 5.65 4.57
C THR A 105 5.81 7.04 4.55
N PRO A 106 5.37 7.58 5.71
CA PRO A 106 4.68 8.87 5.76
C PRO A 106 5.49 10.00 5.14
N LYS A 107 6.83 9.92 5.26
CA LYS A 107 7.77 10.88 4.71
C LYS A 107 7.75 10.95 3.18
N ALA A 108 7.87 9.80 2.51
CA ALA A 108 7.83 9.76 1.04
C ALA A 108 6.45 10.18 0.49
N ARG A 109 5.37 9.90 1.23
CA ARG A 109 4.03 10.38 0.85
C ARG A 109 3.85 11.88 1.06
N PHE A 110 4.37 12.45 2.14
CA PHE A 110 4.40 13.91 2.34
C PHE A 110 5.10 14.59 1.16
N GLU A 111 6.28 14.10 0.77
CA GLU A 111 7.07 14.63 -0.34
C GLU A 111 6.30 14.65 -1.66
N LYS A 112 5.53 13.60 -1.91
CA LYS A 112 4.76 13.44 -3.15
C LYS A 112 3.48 14.27 -3.18
N LEU A 113 2.80 14.42 -2.04
CA LEU A 113 1.45 14.97 -1.97
C LEU A 113 1.41 16.44 -1.55
N VAL A 114 2.37 16.86 -0.72
CA VAL A 114 2.40 18.20 -0.13
C VAL A 114 3.47 19.05 -0.80
N ILE A 115 4.76 18.78 -0.54
CA ILE A 115 5.87 19.55 -1.12
C ILE A 115 7.19 18.77 -1.09
N THR A 116 8.06 19.05 -2.06
CA THR A 116 9.42 18.54 -2.13
C THR A 116 10.40 19.71 -2.27
N PRO A 117 11.42 19.87 -1.40
CA PRO A 117 11.73 19.05 -0.23
C PRO A 117 10.80 19.30 0.97
N ILE A 118 10.76 18.36 1.94
CA ILE A 118 10.01 18.53 3.19
C ILE A 118 10.61 19.70 3.99
N PRO A 119 9.79 20.66 4.48
CA PRO A 119 10.25 21.72 5.36
C PRO A 119 10.91 21.15 6.62
N LYS A 120 12.00 21.76 7.09
CA LYS A 120 12.81 21.20 8.17
C LYS A 120 12.05 21.12 9.50
N SER A 121 11.08 22.01 9.70
CA SER A 121 10.22 22.00 10.89
C SER A 121 9.08 20.98 10.80
N ALA A 122 8.81 20.41 9.62
CA ALA A 122 7.66 19.54 9.41
C ALA A 122 7.84 18.18 10.11
N LYS A 123 6.99 17.92 11.11
CA LYS A 123 6.93 16.63 11.82
C LYS A 123 5.60 15.96 11.56
N ILE A 124 5.63 14.82 10.86
CA ILE A 124 4.43 14.06 10.56
C ILE A 124 3.97 13.34 11.83
N ALA A 125 2.75 13.65 12.28
CA ALA A 125 2.16 13.06 13.48
C ALA A 125 1.33 11.82 13.15
N ARG A 126 0.40 11.92 12.19
CA ARG A 126 -0.53 10.85 11.81
C ARG A 126 -0.85 10.91 10.32
N GLN A 127 -1.17 9.76 9.74
CA GLN A 127 -1.68 9.64 8.38
C GLN A 127 -2.84 8.65 8.32
N GLY A 128 -3.78 8.88 7.42
CA GLY A 128 -4.94 8.01 7.22
C GLY A 128 -5.64 8.34 5.91
N GLY A 129 -6.55 7.47 5.47
CA GLY A 129 -7.32 7.72 4.27
C GLY A 129 -8.10 6.51 3.81
N LEU A 130 -8.97 6.76 2.83
CA LEU A 130 -9.83 5.81 2.17
C LEU A 130 -9.63 5.95 0.66
N VAL A 131 -9.42 4.82 -0.02
CA VAL A 131 -9.34 4.78 -1.49
C VAL A 131 -10.44 3.84 -1.98
N THR A 132 -11.32 4.34 -2.86
CA THR A 132 -12.32 3.55 -3.60
C THR A 132 -11.90 3.39 -5.06
N MET A 133 -12.68 2.67 -5.87
CA MET A 133 -12.35 2.47 -7.30
C MET A 133 -12.30 3.78 -8.10
N ASP A 134 -13.06 4.78 -7.68
CA ASP A 134 -13.34 6.02 -8.41
C ASP A 134 -13.01 7.29 -7.60
N SER A 135 -12.62 7.15 -6.33
CA SER A 135 -12.33 8.27 -5.45
C SER A 135 -11.17 7.98 -4.51
N GLU A 136 -10.47 9.03 -4.11
CA GLU A 136 -9.38 8.95 -3.13
C GLU A 136 -9.57 10.05 -2.09
N PHE A 137 -9.55 9.68 -0.82
CA PHE A 137 -9.60 10.59 0.32
C PHE A 137 -8.40 10.30 1.21
N TRP A 138 -7.53 11.28 1.41
CA TRP A 138 -6.31 11.08 2.19
C TRP A 138 -6.04 12.27 3.10
N VAL A 139 -5.56 11.98 4.30
CA VAL A 139 -5.32 12.98 5.34
C VAL A 139 -3.96 12.77 5.98
N LEU A 140 -3.26 13.88 6.17
CA LEU A 140 -1.98 13.95 6.84
C LEU A 140 -2.03 15.00 7.93
N GLN A 141 -1.79 14.58 9.16
CA GLN A 141 -1.59 15.46 10.29
C GLN A 141 -0.10 15.66 10.50
N PHE A 142 0.35 16.91 10.54
CA PHE A 142 1.74 17.26 10.80
C PHE A 142 1.83 18.58 11.54
N LYS A 143 2.96 18.79 12.23
CA LYS A 143 3.31 20.08 12.81
C LYS A 143 4.30 20.79 11.90
N ILE A 144 4.15 22.09 11.71
CA ILE A 144 5.04 22.92 10.87
C ILE A 144 5.06 24.35 11.40
N ALA A 145 6.23 24.98 11.40
CA ALA A 145 6.37 26.36 11.82
C ALA A 145 5.56 27.29 10.90
N LYS A 146 4.96 28.34 11.47
CA LYS A 146 4.11 29.29 10.74
C LYS A 146 4.79 29.86 9.49
N ASP A 147 6.06 30.26 9.60
CA ASP A 147 6.78 30.89 8.49
C ASP A 147 7.00 29.90 7.33
N GLU A 148 7.39 28.66 7.63
CA GLU A 148 7.55 27.59 6.62
C GLU A 148 6.19 27.19 6.01
N PHE A 149 5.12 27.20 6.79
CA PHE A 149 3.77 26.94 6.29
C PHE A 149 3.30 28.03 5.33
N LEU A 150 3.51 29.31 5.66
CA LEU A 150 3.16 30.42 4.78
C LEU A 150 3.98 30.40 3.48
N GLN A 151 5.27 30.03 3.56
CA GLN A 151 6.08 29.80 2.37
C GLN A 151 5.48 28.69 1.49
N LEU A 152 5.10 27.56 2.09
CA LEU A 152 4.47 26.43 1.39
C LEU A 152 3.18 26.83 0.66
N VAL A 153 2.30 27.57 1.35
CA VAL A 153 1.05 28.08 0.77
C VAL A 153 1.31 28.99 -0.43
N ASN A 154 2.28 29.91 -0.29
CA ASN A 154 2.61 30.88 -1.32
C ASN A 154 3.25 30.24 -2.55
N GLU A 155 4.19 29.31 -2.36
CA GLU A 155 4.88 28.61 -3.44
C GLU A 155 3.94 27.66 -4.20
N SER A 156 3.04 26.98 -3.47
CA SER A 156 2.14 25.97 -4.03
C SER A 156 0.80 26.54 -4.53
N ARG A 157 0.65 27.87 -4.57
CA ARG A 157 -0.54 28.59 -5.07
C ARG A 157 -1.85 28.23 -4.38
N PHE A 158 -1.79 27.87 -3.10
CA PHE A 158 -2.99 27.62 -2.32
C PHE A 158 -3.74 28.94 -2.09
N VAL A 159 -5.06 28.92 -2.25
CA VAL A 159 -5.91 30.09 -2.02
C VAL A 159 -6.56 29.97 -0.65
N LYS A 160 -6.42 31.01 0.19
CA LYS A 160 -7.08 31.08 1.49
C LYS A 160 -8.60 31.09 1.31
N GLU A 161 -9.30 30.18 1.96
CA GLU A 161 -10.77 30.15 1.97
C GLU A 161 -11.33 31.17 2.98
N ALA A 162 -12.55 31.65 2.72
CA ALA A 162 -13.25 32.55 3.62
C ALA A 162 -13.54 31.87 4.98
N LYS A 163 -13.65 32.69 6.04
CA LYS A 163 -13.78 32.23 7.44
C LYS A 163 -14.99 31.33 7.72
N ASP A 164 -16.01 31.30 6.85
CA ASP A 164 -17.24 30.52 7.02
C ASP A 164 -17.11 29.08 6.50
N HIS A 165 -15.89 28.55 6.42
CA HIS A 165 -15.71 27.15 6.01
C HIS A 165 -16.18 26.21 7.12
N ASP A 166 -17.02 25.24 6.78
CA ASP A 166 -17.62 24.29 7.72
C ASP A 166 -16.58 23.28 8.23
N LEU A 167 -15.79 23.72 9.22
CA LEU A 167 -14.79 22.91 9.91
C LEU A 167 -15.43 21.68 10.56
N GLU A 168 -16.67 21.79 11.05
CA GLU A 168 -17.39 20.67 11.66
C GLU A 168 -17.65 19.55 10.65
N ARG A 169 -18.07 19.90 9.44
CA ARG A 169 -18.20 18.94 8.35
C ARG A 169 -16.87 18.26 8.03
N TRP A 170 -15.78 19.01 7.94
CA TRP A 170 -14.47 18.44 7.65
C TRP A 170 -13.95 17.54 8.77
N ARG A 171 -14.19 17.91 10.04
CA ARG A 171 -13.90 17.07 11.21
C ARG A 171 -14.52 15.68 11.03
N LYS A 172 -15.83 15.63 10.74
CA LYS A 172 -16.57 14.38 10.54
C LYS A 172 -16.05 13.59 9.33
N LEU A 173 -15.75 14.27 8.22
CA LEU A 173 -15.21 13.61 7.02
C LEU A 173 -13.83 12.99 7.27
N ILE A 174 -12.96 13.71 7.98
CA ILE A 174 -11.62 13.24 8.31
C ILE A 174 -11.70 12.07 9.29
N GLU A 175 -12.55 12.14 10.30
CA GLU A 175 -12.76 11.06 11.26
C GLU A 175 -13.31 9.79 10.61
N MET A 176 -14.35 9.93 9.78
CA MET A 176 -14.98 8.80 9.11
C MET A 176 -14.09 8.12 8.07
N ASN A 177 -13.32 8.90 7.29
CA ASN A 177 -12.55 8.35 6.16
C ASN A 177 -11.07 8.08 6.49
N ALA A 178 -10.50 8.76 7.49
CA ALA A 178 -9.10 8.62 7.86
C ALA A 178 -8.87 8.11 9.29
N GLY A 179 -9.92 8.01 10.13
CA GLY A 179 -9.79 7.57 11.52
C GLY A 179 -8.99 8.53 12.41
N ILE A 180 -8.80 9.77 11.93
CA ILE A 180 -8.11 10.84 12.65
C ILE A 180 -9.21 11.79 13.15
N SER A 181 -9.21 12.14 14.43
CA SER A 181 -10.18 13.10 14.99
C SER A 181 -9.50 14.47 15.14
N PRO A 182 -9.72 15.43 14.22
CA PRO A 182 -9.12 16.75 14.31
C PRO A 182 -9.77 17.56 15.42
N ASP A 183 -8.96 18.16 16.29
CA ASP A 183 -9.45 19.13 17.26
C ASP A 183 -9.51 20.51 16.60
N PHE A 184 -10.54 20.73 15.77
CA PHE A 184 -10.81 22.04 15.16
C PHE A 184 -11.43 23.03 16.16
N THR A 185 -10.78 23.19 17.30
CA THR A 185 -11.05 24.25 18.28
C THR A 185 -10.11 25.43 18.02
N GLY A 186 -10.63 26.66 18.11
CA GLY A 186 -9.85 27.89 17.90
C GLY A 186 -9.80 28.39 16.45
N ASN A 187 -8.80 29.22 16.14
CA ASN A 187 -8.68 29.96 14.88
C ASN A 187 -7.95 29.14 13.80
N TRP A 188 -8.66 28.21 13.18
CA TRP A 188 -8.17 27.49 12.02
C TRP A 188 -8.31 28.32 10.75
N THR A 189 -7.27 28.32 9.92
CA THR A 189 -7.31 28.87 8.57
C THR A 189 -7.28 27.73 7.57
N THR A 190 -8.19 27.77 6.60
CA THR A 190 -8.24 26.79 5.50
C THR A 190 -7.68 27.40 4.22
N TYR A 191 -6.93 26.59 3.48
CA TYR A 191 -6.42 26.90 2.16
C TYR A 191 -6.77 25.78 1.20
N LEU A 192 -7.06 26.13 -0.05
CA LEU A 192 -7.54 25.23 -1.08
C LEU A 192 -6.74 25.40 -2.37
N LEU A 193 -6.37 24.27 -2.96
CA LEU A 193 -5.84 24.17 -4.31
C LEU A 193 -6.70 23.17 -5.10
N LYS A 194 -7.32 23.62 -6.18
CA LYS A 194 -8.10 22.78 -7.08
C LYS A 194 -7.31 22.49 -8.36
N GLU A 195 -7.15 21.20 -8.67
CA GLU A 195 -6.43 20.69 -9.84
C GLU A 195 -7.34 19.68 -10.57
N GLY A 196 -8.28 20.19 -11.36
CA GLY A 196 -9.27 19.37 -12.07
C GLY A 196 -10.16 18.59 -11.09
N ARG A 197 -10.06 17.25 -11.11
CA ARG A 197 -10.81 16.36 -10.20
C ARG A 197 -10.20 16.24 -8.81
N LYS A 198 -9.00 16.78 -8.60
CA LYS A 198 -8.28 16.76 -7.32
C LYS A 198 -8.48 18.07 -6.58
N GLU A 199 -8.86 17.99 -5.32
CA GLU A 199 -8.82 19.11 -4.39
C GLU A 199 -7.83 18.79 -3.28
N ARG A 200 -6.86 19.69 -3.06
CA ARG A 200 -5.94 19.66 -1.94
C ARG A 200 -6.32 20.76 -0.97
N ARG A 201 -6.53 20.43 0.29
CA ARG A 201 -6.86 21.38 1.35
C ARG A 201 -5.79 21.34 2.43
N LEU A 202 -5.47 22.50 2.96
CA LEU A 202 -4.63 22.67 4.13
C LEU A 202 -5.44 23.38 5.21
N PHE A 203 -5.53 22.77 6.38
CA PHE A 203 -6.05 23.40 7.59
C PHE A 203 -4.85 23.70 8.48
N PHE A 204 -4.72 24.93 8.95
CA PHE A 204 -3.61 25.33 9.81
C PHE A 204 -4.10 26.13 11.00
N ASN A 205 -3.61 25.76 12.19
CA ASN A 205 -3.82 26.50 13.41
C ASN A 205 -2.54 27.25 13.77
N GLU A 206 -2.59 28.58 13.69
CA GLU A 206 -1.43 29.43 13.96
C GLU A 206 -0.94 29.32 15.42
N SER A 207 -1.83 28.97 16.36
CA SER A 207 -1.49 28.90 17.78
C SER A 207 -0.82 27.60 18.20
N SER A 208 -1.19 26.48 17.56
CA SER A 208 -0.67 25.14 17.93
C SER A 208 0.36 24.58 16.94
N GLU A 209 0.60 25.30 15.83
CA GLU A 209 1.43 24.86 14.69
C GLU A 209 0.95 23.54 14.07
N ASP A 210 -0.28 23.12 14.36
CA ASP A 210 -0.86 21.92 13.79
C ASP A 210 -1.42 22.23 12.40
N ALA A 211 -1.12 21.33 11.48
CA ALA A 211 -1.61 21.35 10.13
C ALA A 211 -2.25 20.00 9.76
N PHE A 212 -3.34 20.09 9.01
CA PHE A 212 -3.94 18.95 8.31
C PHE A 212 -3.90 19.20 6.81
N PHE A 213 -3.27 18.30 6.07
CA PHE A 213 -3.42 18.24 4.63
C PHE A 213 -4.48 17.20 4.28
N VAL A 214 -5.42 17.56 3.42
CA VAL A 214 -6.47 16.68 2.93
C VAL A 214 -6.45 16.66 1.41
N LEU A 215 -6.24 15.50 0.83
CA LEU A 215 -6.42 15.25 -0.60
C LEU A 215 -7.78 14.60 -0.82
N THR A 216 -8.57 15.15 -1.73
CA THR A 216 -9.78 14.51 -2.23
C THR A 216 -9.72 14.43 -3.75
N VAL A 217 -10.00 13.26 -4.29
CA VAL A 217 -10.17 13.01 -5.73
C VAL A 217 -11.58 12.51 -5.92
N ARG A 218 -12.38 13.25 -6.69
CA ARG A 218 -13.77 12.89 -6.99
C ARG A 218 -13.88 12.30 -8.40
N PRO A 219 -14.87 11.41 -8.64
CA PRO A 219 -15.12 10.84 -9.96
C PRO A 219 -15.39 11.90 -11.03
#